data_AF-A0A7X9DUZ1-F1
#
_entry.id   AF-A0A7X9DUZ1-F1
#
_cell.length_a   1.000
_cell.length_b   1.000
_cell.length_c   1.000
_cell.angle_alpha   90.00
_cell.angle_beta   90.00
_cell.angle_gamma   90.00
#
_symmetry.space_group_name_H-M   'P 1'
#
loop_
_entity.id
_entity.type
_entity.pdbx_description
1 polymer ?
#
loop_
_entity_poly.entity_id
_entity_poly.type
_entity_poly.pdbx_seq_one_letter_code
_entity_poly.pdbx_strand_id
1 'polypeptide(L)'
;MKKRFPHPHSERLHTFEVWGPANHWYSRGFDGPEDWEKRAARRIAQDMEATGHSDLVGRAHSIASCPQIIKLDYGNGLRTTLVQRCQQRLCPICGRLRNSRHADRLSGALRWMQQPVLVTVGLGTQGTTDIPETVRKVKSTFTRLRRRARWVKAVEGGLGTMEIKWFPAPRRFWVHLHLLVDPHLQGEDIEAWSQWIQCEWAELTGSSRGGQAVQVEHGDHARVARYLAKLFDGRLPWPGTLRGNDLVAYAKGVARLRTFLTYGRFHRRNKVGSNAIALATIADSKGPHPAIGSSAPVCIAPAGVEKQTGVDAHSALSNQEDKP
;
A
#
# COMPACT_ATOMS: atom_id res chain seq x y z
N MET A 1 -38.78 4.04 28.63
CA MET A 1 -37.83 2.92 28.38
C MET A 1 -36.44 3.50 28.11
N LYS A 2 -35.50 3.39 29.06
CA LYS A 2 -34.10 3.83 28.88
C LYS A 2 -33.32 2.70 28.20
N LYS A 3 -32.88 2.88 26.95
CA LYS A 3 -31.98 1.93 26.26
C LYS A 3 -30.63 1.94 26.98
N ARG A 4 -30.30 0.85 27.68
CA ARG A 4 -28.97 0.60 28.22
C ARG A 4 -28.04 0.29 27.05
N PHE A 5 -26.98 1.09 26.88
CA PHE A 5 -25.88 0.75 25.99
C PHE A 5 -25.11 -0.44 26.58
N PRO A 6 -24.69 -1.43 25.77
CA PRO A 6 -23.88 -2.53 26.26
C PRO A 6 -22.51 -2.01 26.73
N HIS A 7 -22.09 -2.44 27.91
CA HIS A 7 -20.73 -2.23 28.38
C HIS A 7 -19.74 -2.86 27.39
N PRO A 8 -18.59 -2.22 27.12
CA PRO A 8 -17.55 -2.83 26.33
C PRO A 8 -17.07 -4.09 27.04
N HIS A 9 -17.11 -5.22 26.33
CA HIS A 9 -16.52 -6.48 26.78
C HIS A 9 -15.10 -6.22 27.28
N SER A 10 -14.76 -6.82 28.42
CA SER A 10 -13.40 -6.86 28.96
C SER A 10 -12.49 -7.65 28.02
N GLU A 11 -11.98 -6.97 26.98
CA GLU A 11 -10.94 -7.52 26.12
C GLU A 11 -9.71 -7.81 26.99
N ARG A 12 -9.23 -9.06 26.93
CA ARG A 12 -7.92 -9.43 27.47
C ARG A 12 -6.91 -8.41 26.95
N LEU A 13 -6.24 -7.72 27.87
CA LEU A 13 -5.09 -6.88 27.57
C LEU A 13 -4.02 -7.80 26.94
N HIS A 14 -3.96 -7.83 25.61
CA HIS A 14 -2.85 -8.44 24.92
C HIS A 14 -1.64 -7.52 25.12
N THR A 15 -0.80 -7.84 26.09
CA THR A 15 0.55 -7.28 26.20
C THR A 15 1.32 -7.75 24.97
N PHE A 16 1.64 -6.82 24.07
CA PHE A 16 2.48 -7.11 22.91
C PHE A 16 3.91 -6.78 23.29
N GLU A 17 4.73 -7.82 23.53
CA GLU A 17 6.18 -7.64 23.51
C GLU A 17 6.62 -7.53 22.05
N VAL A 18 7.08 -6.34 21.65
CA VAL A 18 7.71 -6.14 20.35
C VAL A 18 9.18 -6.53 20.52
N TRP A 19 9.49 -7.81 20.33
CA TRP A 19 10.87 -8.28 20.21
C TRP A 19 11.36 -8.03 18.78
N GLY A 20 12.22 -7.04 18.61
CA GLY A 20 12.98 -6.83 17.40
C GLY A 20 14.39 -6.33 17.76
N PRO A 21 15.42 -6.63 16.95
CA PRO A 21 16.70 -5.98 17.10
C PRO A 21 16.46 -4.47 17.11
N ALA A 22 17.13 -3.75 17.99
CA ALA A 22 16.95 -2.33 18.24
C ALA A 22 17.09 -1.52 16.94
N ASN A 23 16.04 -1.47 16.12
CA ASN A 23 15.96 -0.55 15.03
C ASN A 23 15.74 0.80 15.72
N HIS A 24 16.79 1.63 15.71
CA HIS A 24 16.96 2.97 16.27
C HIS A 24 15.81 3.99 16.06
N TRP A 25 14.68 3.60 15.48
CA TRP A 25 13.50 4.44 15.25
C TRP A 25 12.81 4.93 16.53
N TYR A 26 13.04 4.27 17.67
CA TYR A 26 12.38 4.61 18.94
C TYR A 26 13.15 5.57 19.85
N SER A 27 14.40 5.92 19.55
CA SER A 27 15.30 6.56 20.53
C SER A 27 15.76 7.99 20.21
N ARG A 28 15.12 8.71 19.29
CA ARG A 28 15.39 10.16 19.12
C ARG A 28 14.39 10.99 19.93
N GLY A 29 14.91 11.72 20.93
CA GLY A 29 14.39 12.92 21.61
C GLY A 29 12.87 13.14 21.69
N PHE A 30 12.35 13.28 22.91
CA PHE A 30 10.93 13.25 23.24
C PHE A 30 10.08 14.48 22.88
N ASP A 31 10.61 15.45 22.13
CA ASP A 31 9.82 16.45 21.36
C ASP A 31 9.43 15.89 19.97
N GLY A 32 9.19 14.57 19.93
CA GLY A 32 9.37 13.72 18.77
C GLY A 32 8.10 13.36 17.97
N PRO A 33 8.22 12.42 17.02
CA PRO A 33 7.17 12.05 16.07
C PRO A 33 5.81 11.62 16.65
N GLU A 34 5.73 11.31 17.95
CA GLU A 34 4.46 10.94 18.60
C GLU A 34 3.45 12.10 18.69
N ASP A 35 3.92 13.34 18.76
CA ASP A 35 3.06 14.51 18.87
C ASP A 35 2.39 14.86 17.54
N TRP A 36 3.08 14.66 16.43
CA TRP A 36 2.46 14.88 15.12
C TRP A 36 1.36 13.85 14.87
N GLU A 37 1.54 12.59 15.26
CA GLU A 37 0.52 11.54 15.06
C GLU A 37 -0.76 11.82 15.82
N LYS A 38 -0.63 12.33 17.06
CA LYS A 38 -1.78 12.75 17.87
C LYS A 38 -2.47 13.99 17.29
N ARG A 39 -1.70 15.00 16.86
CA ARG A 39 -2.26 16.20 16.18
C ARG A 39 -3.01 15.79 14.91
N ALA A 40 -2.46 14.87 14.15
CA ALA A 40 -3.03 14.35 12.94
C ALA A 40 -4.30 13.54 13.16
N ALA A 41 -4.29 12.63 14.14
CA ALA A 41 -5.46 11.87 14.52
C ALA A 41 -6.62 12.80 14.90
N ARG A 42 -6.34 13.83 15.72
CA ARG A 42 -7.33 14.86 16.10
C ARG A 42 -7.86 15.61 14.88
N ARG A 43 -6.99 16.04 13.97
CA ARG A 43 -7.41 16.75 12.76
C ARG A 43 -8.26 15.88 11.83
N ILE A 44 -7.86 14.62 11.62
CA ILE A 44 -8.64 13.65 10.82
C ILE A 44 -10.01 13.43 11.46
N ALA A 45 -10.07 13.29 12.79
CA ALA A 45 -11.34 13.15 13.49
C ALA A 45 -12.22 14.39 13.32
N GLN A 46 -11.67 15.59 13.50
CA GLN A 46 -12.39 16.86 13.28
C GLN A 46 -12.90 16.99 11.84
N ASP A 47 -12.05 16.74 10.85
CA ASP A 47 -12.43 16.81 9.44
C ASP A 47 -13.51 15.76 9.11
N MET A 48 -13.47 14.57 9.72
CA MET A 48 -14.50 13.54 9.56
C MET A 48 -15.82 13.92 10.23
N GLU A 49 -15.77 14.49 11.44
CA GLU A 49 -16.94 14.94 12.20
C GLU A 49 -17.64 16.10 11.50
N ALA A 50 -16.87 17.07 10.98
CA ALA A 50 -17.37 18.22 10.23
C ALA A 50 -18.14 17.85 8.96
N THR A 51 -18.00 16.62 8.45
CA THR A 51 -18.77 16.16 7.28
C THR A 51 -20.23 15.83 7.61
N GLY A 52 -20.58 15.65 8.89
CA GLY A 52 -21.93 15.28 9.32
C GLY A 52 -22.37 13.86 8.95
N HIS A 53 -21.52 13.07 8.28
CA HIS A 53 -21.86 11.69 7.92
C HIS A 53 -21.80 10.78 9.16
N SER A 54 -22.93 10.19 9.53
CA SER A 54 -23.08 9.37 10.74
C SER A 54 -22.10 8.19 10.82
N ASP A 55 -21.74 7.58 9.69
CA ASP A 55 -20.76 6.48 9.62
C ASP A 55 -19.32 6.93 9.89
N LEU A 56 -19.01 8.20 9.61
CA LEU A 56 -17.71 8.80 9.88
C LEU A 56 -17.62 9.40 11.27
N VAL A 57 -18.70 9.97 11.82
CA VAL A 57 -18.72 10.54 13.19
C VAL A 57 -18.33 9.50 14.23
N GLY A 58 -18.92 8.30 14.20
CA GLY A 58 -18.54 7.22 15.14
C GLY A 58 -17.06 6.81 15.04
N ARG A 59 -16.50 6.85 13.82
CA ARG A 59 -15.08 6.58 13.59
C ARG A 59 -14.21 7.75 14.02
N ALA A 60 -14.66 8.99 13.84
CA ALA A 60 -13.97 10.19 14.29
C ALA A 60 -13.76 10.14 15.81
N HIS A 61 -14.82 9.85 16.58
CA HIS A 61 -14.69 9.67 18.03
C HIS A 61 -13.72 8.55 18.39
N SER A 62 -13.78 7.41 17.69
CA SER A 62 -12.84 6.30 17.90
C SER A 62 -11.39 6.69 17.58
N ILE A 63 -11.15 7.50 16.55
CA ILE A 63 -9.81 7.99 16.18
C ILE A 63 -9.32 9.02 17.19
N ALA A 64 -10.19 9.94 17.63
CA ALA A 64 -9.88 10.95 18.63
C ALA A 64 -9.52 10.34 20.00
N SER A 65 -10.13 9.20 20.34
CA SER A 65 -9.82 8.44 21.57
C SER A 65 -8.75 7.35 21.40
N CYS A 66 -8.21 7.17 20.19
CA CYS A 66 -7.19 6.15 19.90
C CYS A 66 -5.91 6.40 20.73
N PRO A 67 -5.31 5.35 21.31
CA PRO A 67 -4.77 5.35 22.64
C PRO A 67 -3.61 6.30 22.80
N GLN A 68 -3.50 6.70 24.06
CA GLN A 68 -2.28 7.13 24.67
C GLN A 68 -1.30 5.95 24.76
N ILE A 69 -0.09 6.19 24.30
CA ILE A 69 1.05 5.32 24.53
C ILE A 69 1.32 5.36 26.04
N ILE A 70 1.11 4.24 26.76
CA ILE A 70 1.46 4.17 28.18
C ILE A 70 2.87 3.62 28.27
N LYS A 71 3.78 4.46 28.76
CA LYS A 71 5.14 4.03 29.10
C LYS A 71 5.11 3.50 30.52
N LEU A 72 5.51 2.26 30.69
CA LEU A 72 5.67 1.61 31.96
C LEU A 72 7.17 1.55 32.24
N ASP A 73 7.62 2.26 33.26
CA ASP A 73 8.98 2.14 33.75
C ASP A 73 9.01 0.97 34.75
N TYR A 74 9.87 -0.02 34.48
CA TYR A 74 10.02 -1.20 35.32
C TYR A 74 11.33 -1.19 36.12
N GLY A 75 12.05 -0.06 36.17
CA GLY A 75 13.33 0.06 36.89
C GLY A 75 14.51 -0.67 36.23
N ASN A 76 14.26 -1.60 35.31
CA ASN A 76 15.26 -2.24 34.44
C ASN A 76 15.21 -1.73 32.98
N GLY A 77 14.44 -0.68 32.74
CA GLY A 77 14.22 -0.09 31.43
C GLY A 77 12.78 0.34 31.22
N LEU A 78 12.60 1.29 30.31
CA LEU A 78 11.30 1.78 29.91
C LEU A 78 10.66 0.79 28.92
N ARG A 79 9.50 0.21 29.27
CA ARG A 79 8.68 -0.59 28.35
C ARG A 79 7.45 0.19 27.94
N THR A 80 7.28 0.37 26.65
CA THR A 80 6.12 1.05 26.10
C THR A 80 5.01 0.07 25.78
N THR A 81 3.86 0.16 26.46
CA THR A 81 2.68 -0.65 26.19
C THR A 81 1.56 0.19 25.58
N LEU A 82 1.01 -0.28 24.46
CA LEU A 82 -0.17 0.31 23.83
C LEU A 82 -1.43 -0.28 24.46
N VAL A 83 -2.18 0.53 25.20
CA VAL A 83 -3.26 0.02 26.05
C VAL A 83 -4.62 -0.08 25.34
N GLN A 84 -4.96 0.79 24.39
CA GLN A 84 -6.29 0.75 23.72
C GLN A 84 -6.33 1.24 22.26
N ARG A 85 -6.20 0.38 21.27
CA ARG A 85 -6.18 0.83 19.86
C ARG A 85 -7.56 0.96 19.25
N CYS A 86 -7.86 2.04 18.52
CA CYS A 86 -9.11 2.15 17.76
C CYS A 86 -9.14 1.26 16.51
N GLN A 87 -7.97 0.78 16.09
CA GLN A 87 -7.74 -0.09 14.92
C GLN A 87 -8.22 0.47 13.58
N GLN A 88 -8.67 1.73 13.54
CA GLN A 88 -9.12 2.40 12.33
C GLN A 88 -7.97 2.56 11.33
N ARG A 89 -8.29 2.48 10.03
CA ARG A 89 -7.29 2.61 8.96
C ARG A 89 -6.77 4.03 8.79
N LEU A 90 -7.64 5.01 9.04
CA LEU A 90 -7.33 6.43 8.94
C LEU A 90 -6.58 6.96 10.17
N CYS A 91 -6.57 6.22 11.28
CA CYS A 91 -5.78 6.62 12.44
C CYS A 91 -4.28 6.50 12.12
N PRO A 92 -3.49 7.58 12.18
CA PRO A 92 -2.05 7.54 11.89
C PRO A 92 -1.29 6.55 12.80
N ILE A 93 -1.62 6.54 14.09
CA ILE A 93 -1.01 5.64 15.09
C ILE A 93 -1.28 4.17 14.73
N CYS A 94 -2.55 3.80 14.51
CA CYS A 94 -2.90 2.43 14.13
C CYS A 94 -2.38 2.05 12.74
N GLY A 95 -2.33 3.01 11.81
CA GLY A 95 -1.76 2.88 10.48
C GLY A 95 -0.28 2.50 10.55
N ARG A 96 0.52 3.28 11.29
CA ARG A 96 1.95 3.02 11.52
C ARG A 96 2.19 1.63 12.10
N LEU A 97 1.47 1.26 13.14
CA LEU A 97 1.61 -0.07 13.77
C LEU A 97 1.25 -1.21 12.82
N ARG A 98 0.17 -1.05 12.03
CA ARG A 98 -0.22 -2.03 11.02
C ARG A 98 0.86 -2.15 9.95
N ASN A 99 1.41 -1.01 9.52
CA ASN A 99 2.44 -0.94 8.51
C ASN A 99 3.76 -1.55 8.98
N SER A 100 4.20 -1.30 10.22
CA SER A 100 5.37 -1.96 10.81
C SER A 100 5.21 -3.48 10.80
N ARG A 101 4.05 -4.02 11.21
CA ARG A 101 3.78 -5.47 11.12
C ARG A 101 3.82 -6.00 9.68
N HIS A 102 3.41 -5.21 8.70
CA HIS A 102 3.51 -5.59 7.30
C HIS A 102 4.96 -5.54 6.80
N ALA A 103 5.73 -4.54 7.22
CA ALA A 103 7.14 -4.41 6.91
C ALA A 103 7.91 -5.64 7.41
N ASP A 104 7.69 -6.07 8.66
CA ASP A 104 8.35 -7.26 9.22
C ASP A 104 8.05 -8.51 8.39
N ARG A 105 6.79 -8.71 7.98
CA ARG A 105 6.38 -9.84 7.12
C ARG A 105 7.02 -9.79 5.74
N LEU A 106 7.12 -8.60 5.16
CA LEU A 106 7.73 -8.38 3.86
C LEU A 106 9.24 -8.58 3.90
N SER A 107 9.92 -8.06 4.93
CA SER A 107 11.34 -8.31 5.17
C SER A 107 11.61 -9.80 5.36
N GLY A 108 10.74 -10.53 6.06
CA GLY A 108 10.84 -11.98 6.17
C GLY A 108 10.72 -12.68 4.82
N ALA A 109 9.77 -12.27 3.98
CA ALA A 109 9.59 -12.83 2.64
C ALA A 109 10.74 -12.52 1.68
N LEU A 110 11.30 -11.30 1.71
CA LEU A 110 12.42 -10.88 0.86
C LEU A 110 13.64 -11.78 1.00
N ARG A 111 13.90 -12.31 2.21
CA ARG A 111 15.04 -13.21 2.47
C ARG A 111 14.96 -14.52 1.67
N TRP A 112 13.77 -14.91 1.23
CA TRP A 112 13.54 -16.15 0.48
C TRP A 112 13.44 -15.91 -1.03
N MET A 113 13.52 -14.66 -1.48
CA MET A 113 13.41 -14.32 -2.89
C MET A 113 14.78 -14.31 -3.54
N GLN A 114 14.91 -14.99 -4.67
CA GLN A 114 16.17 -15.05 -5.41
C GLN A 114 16.39 -13.76 -6.22
N GLN A 115 15.33 -13.27 -6.86
CA GLN A 115 15.36 -12.12 -7.75
C GLN A 115 14.16 -11.21 -7.46
N PRO A 116 14.09 -10.54 -6.29
CA PRO A 116 12.94 -9.71 -5.96
C PRO A 116 12.76 -8.57 -6.96
N VAL A 117 11.59 -8.53 -7.60
CA VAL A 117 11.19 -7.46 -8.51
C VAL A 117 9.97 -6.75 -7.94
N LEU A 118 9.96 -5.42 -8.07
CA LEU A 118 8.81 -4.61 -7.68
C LEU A 118 7.98 -4.32 -8.93
N VAL A 119 6.72 -4.73 -8.90
CA VAL A 119 5.75 -4.44 -9.96
C VAL A 119 4.66 -3.54 -9.38
N THR A 120 4.53 -2.33 -9.89
CA THR A 120 3.42 -1.43 -9.57
C THR A 120 2.43 -1.45 -10.71
N VAL A 121 1.19 -1.85 -10.45
CA VAL A 121 0.09 -1.73 -11.42
C VAL A 121 -1.03 -0.90 -10.83
N GLY A 122 -1.74 -0.11 -11.63
CA GLY A 122 -2.77 0.76 -11.07
C GLY A 122 -3.76 1.31 -12.06
N LEU A 123 -4.81 1.92 -11.52
CA LEU A 123 -5.85 2.62 -12.25
C LEU A 123 -6.19 3.96 -11.58
N GLY A 124 -6.34 4.99 -12.40
CA GLY A 124 -6.95 6.25 -11.99
C GLY A 124 -8.47 6.09 -11.84
N THR A 125 -9.03 6.74 -10.83
CA THR A 125 -10.48 6.89 -10.68
C THR A 125 -11.02 7.86 -11.73
N GLN A 126 -12.29 7.71 -12.12
CA GLN A 126 -13.01 8.64 -12.98
C GLN A 126 -13.44 9.91 -12.24
N GLY A 127 -13.64 9.83 -10.92
CA GLY A 127 -13.96 10.95 -10.05
C GLY A 127 -13.40 10.74 -8.65
N THR A 128 -13.96 11.41 -7.65
CA THR A 128 -13.50 11.25 -6.26
C THR A 128 -14.27 10.16 -5.51
N THR A 129 -15.46 9.78 -5.99
CA THR A 129 -16.39 8.88 -5.31
C THR A 129 -16.27 7.41 -5.73
N ASP A 130 -15.65 7.12 -6.87
CA ASP A 130 -15.55 5.77 -7.47
C ASP A 130 -14.31 4.97 -7.00
N ILE A 131 -13.76 5.33 -5.84
CA ILE A 131 -12.65 4.61 -5.22
C ILE A 131 -12.99 3.13 -4.99
N PRO A 132 -14.16 2.76 -4.42
CA PRO A 132 -14.49 1.34 -4.20
C PRO A 132 -14.58 0.53 -5.50
N GLU A 133 -15.13 1.12 -6.57
CA GLU A 133 -15.24 0.53 -7.90
C GLU A 133 -13.86 0.30 -8.51
N THR A 134 -13.02 1.34 -8.47
CA THR A 134 -11.65 1.29 -9.00
C THR A 134 -10.79 0.29 -8.26
N VAL A 135 -10.90 0.23 -6.93
CA VAL A 135 -10.29 -0.80 -6.08
C VAL A 135 -10.69 -2.21 -6.52
N ARG A 136 -11.99 -2.44 -6.75
CA ARG A 136 -12.51 -3.75 -7.18
C ARG A 136 -11.96 -4.11 -8.56
N LYS A 137 -11.94 -3.15 -9.48
CA LYS A 137 -11.39 -3.30 -10.83
C LYS A 137 -9.90 -3.65 -10.80
N VAL A 138 -9.07 -2.92 -10.04
CA VAL A 138 -7.64 -3.23 -9.90
C VAL A 138 -7.43 -4.66 -9.38
N LYS A 139 -8.18 -5.07 -8.34
CA LYS A 139 -8.09 -6.41 -7.77
C LYS A 139 -8.53 -7.52 -8.72
N SER A 140 -9.62 -7.32 -9.44
CA SER A 140 -10.13 -8.32 -10.39
C SER A 140 -9.22 -8.44 -11.61
N THR A 141 -8.72 -7.31 -12.13
CA THR A 141 -7.71 -7.27 -13.20
C THR A 141 -6.43 -7.98 -12.77
N PHE A 142 -5.89 -7.67 -11.59
CA PHE A 142 -4.71 -8.38 -11.08
C PHE A 142 -4.97 -9.88 -10.91
N THR A 143 -6.18 -10.25 -10.49
CA THR A 143 -6.57 -11.67 -10.41
C THR A 143 -6.61 -12.36 -11.77
N ARG A 144 -6.98 -11.64 -12.83
CA ARG A 144 -6.93 -12.15 -14.21
C ARG A 144 -5.49 -12.23 -14.71
N LEU A 145 -4.67 -11.19 -14.49
CA LEU A 145 -3.26 -11.15 -14.86
C LEU A 145 -2.50 -12.35 -14.27
N ARG A 146 -2.65 -12.59 -12.95
CA ARG A 146 -1.96 -13.69 -12.26
C ARG A 146 -2.42 -15.10 -12.67
N ARG A 147 -3.50 -15.20 -13.44
CA ARG A 147 -4.00 -16.46 -14.01
C ARG A 147 -3.53 -16.69 -15.44
N ARG A 148 -2.87 -15.71 -16.07
CA ARG A 148 -2.28 -15.90 -17.39
C ARG A 148 -1.17 -16.95 -17.31
N ALA A 149 -1.09 -17.80 -18.33
CA ALA A 149 -0.12 -18.90 -18.36
C ALA A 149 1.33 -18.41 -18.18
N ARG A 150 1.70 -17.29 -18.84
CA ARG A 150 3.03 -16.67 -18.69
C ARG A 150 3.30 -16.20 -17.27
N TRP A 151 2.31 -15.61 -16.58
CA TRP A 151 2.46 -15.29 -15.14
C TRP A 151 2.68 -16.53 -14.30
N VAL A 152 1.88 -17.58 -14.50
CA VAL A 152 1.96 -18.81 -13.69
C VAL A 152 3.30 -19.53 -13.87
N LYS A 153 3.84 -19.52 -15.10
CA LYS A 153 5.18 -20.06 -15.39
C LYS A 153 6.29 -19.21 -14.78
N ALA A 154 6.17 -17.88 -14.86
CA ALA A 154 7.20 -16.96 -14.41
C ALA A 154 7.17 -16.71 -12.91
N VAL A 155 6.03 -16.71 -12.22
CA VAL A 155 5.90 -16.20 -10.85
C VAL A 155 5.31 -17.26 -9.93
N GLU A 156 6.14 -17.78 -9.03
CA GLU A 156 5.71 -18.78 -8.04
C GLU A 156 4.86 -18.20 -6.91
N GLY A 157 4.98 -16.90 -6.66
CA GLY A 157 4.22 -16.19 -5.66
C GLY A 157 4.71 -14.78 -5.39
N GLY A 158 4.11 -14.15 -4.41
CA GLY A 158 4.52 -12.83 -3.99
C GLY A 158 3.62 -12.24 -2.92
N LEU A 159 3.92 -10.98 -2.62
CA LEU A 159 3.20 -10.15 -1.68
C LEU A 159 2.76 -8.88 -2.39
N GLY A 160 1.77 -8.19 -1.85
CA GLY A 160 1.46 -6.87 -2.36
C GLY A 160 0.75 -6.00 -1.35
N THR A 161 0.78 -4.70 -1.61
CA THR A 161 0.04 -3.70 -0.87
C THR A 161 -0.66 -2.76 -1.81
N MET A 162 -1.88 -2.37 -1.44
CA MET A 162 -2.65 -1.40 -2.20
C MET A 162 -2.52 -0.03 -1.57
N GLU A 163 -2.12 0.94 -2.39
CA GLU A 163 -2.01 2.35 -2.07
C GLU A 163 -3.09 3.11 -2.84
N ILE A 164 -3.67 4.12 -2.20
CA ILE A 164 -4.59 5.05 -2.86
C ILE A 164 -3.97 6.43 -2.71
N LYS A 165 -3.60 7.05 -3.82
CA LYS A 165 -2.91 8.35 -3.88
C LYS A 165 -3.86 9.42 -4.39
N TRP A 166 -3.91 10.55 -3.70
CA TRP A 166 -4.66 11.72 -4.16
C TRP A 166 -3.92 12.45 -5.27
N PHE A 167 -4.64 12.86 -6.31
CA PHE A 167 -4.15 13.71 -7.38
C PHE A 167 -5.04 14.97 -7.42
N PRO A 168 -4.50 16.16 -7.15
CA PRO A 168 -5.32 17.37 -7.05
C PRO A 168 -5.77 17.93 -8.40
N ALA A 169 -5.04 17.66 -9.49
CA ALA A 169 -5.31 18.23 -10.81
C ALA A 169 -5.04 17.19 -11.92
N PRO A 170 -6.06 16.49 -12.46
CA PRO A 170 -7.47 16.58 -12.08
C PRO A 170 -7.75 16.00 -10.68
N ARG A 171 -8.79 16.49 -10.00
CA ARG A 171 -9.26 15.99 -8.69
C ARG A 171 -9.73 14.54 -8.79
N ARG A 172 -8.82 13.59 -8.58
CA ARG A 172 -9.10 12.15 -8.62
C ARG A 172 -8.12 11.38 -7.74
N PHE A 173 -8.42 10.12 -7.50
CA PHE A 173 -7.52 9.20 -6.82
C PHE A 173 -6.86 8.26 -7.83
N TRP A 174 -5.70 7.75 -7.46
CA TRP A 174 -5.01 6.68 -8.15
C TRP A 174 -4.91 5.49 -7.22
N VAL A 175 -5.41 4.34 -7.66
CA VAL A 175 -5.33 3.10 -6.91
C VAL A 175 -4.17 2.30 -7.47
N HIS A 176 -3.07 2.22 -6.72
CA HIS A 176 -1.89 1.45 -7.06
C HIS A 176 -1.85 0.14 -6.27
N LEU A 177 -1.44 -0.91 -6.94
CA LEU A 177 -1.10 -2.20 -6.38
C LEU A 177 0.40 -2.40 -6.54
N HIS A 178 1.11 -2.27 -5.42
CA HIS A 178 2.53 -2.53 -5.32
C HIS A 178 2.73 -4.00 -5.02
N LEU A 179 3.43 -4.70 -5.91
CA LEU A 179 3.65 -6.14 -5.84
C LEU A 179 5.13 -6.40 -5.68
N LEU A 180 5.45 -7.25 -4.72
CA LEU A 180 6.76 -7.87 -4.60
C LEU A 180 6.67 -9.29 -5.17
N VAL A 181 7.36 -9.52 -6.26
CA VAL A 181 7.37 -10.77 -7.02
C VAL A 181 8.78 -11.37 -7.04
N ASP A 182 8.87 -12.68 -7.20
CA ASP A 182 10.11 -13.41 -7.45
C ASP A 182 9.95 -14.18 -8.77
N PRO A 183 10.31 -13.56 -9.91
CA PRO A 183 10.18 -14.19 -11.22
C PRO A 183 11.30 -15.21 -11.49
N HIS A 184 10.93 -16.33 -12.13
CA HIS A 184 11.79 -17.37 -12.67
C HIS A 184 11.60 -17.42 -14.19
N LEU A 185 12.35 -16.60 -14.91
CA LEU A 185 12.06 -16.29 -16.30
C LEU A 185 12.54 -17.33 -17.33
N GLN A 186 13.16 -18.44 -16.92
CA GLN A 186 13.55 -19.57 -17.81
C GLN A 186 14.25 -19.16 -19.13
N GLY A 187 15.14 -18.16 -19.07
CA GLY A 187 15.87 -17.65 -20.25
C GLY A 187 15.21 -16.46 -20.95
N GLU A 188 14.01 -16.06 -20.54
CA GLU A 188 13.42 -14.76 -20.88
C GLU A 188 14.10 -13.64 -20.06
N ASP A 189 14.37 -12.50 -20.69
CA ASP A 189 14.88 -11.34 -19.98
C ASP A 189 13.76 -10.57 -19.25
N ILE A 190 14.12 -9.90 -18.16
CA ILE A 190 13.20 -9.16 -17.31
C ILE A 190 12.55 -7.98 -18.03
N GLU A 191 13.22 -7.39 -19.02
CA GLU A 191 12.62 -6.32 -19.83
C GLU A 191 11.46 -6.84 -20.67
N ALA A 192 11.64 -7.97 -21.36
CA ALA A 192 10.59 -8.60 -22.16
C ALA A 192 9.39 -9.01 -21.29
N TRP A 193 9.66 -9.52 -20.08
CA TRP A 193 8.62 -9.84 -19.11
C TRP A 193 7.86 -8.59 -18.64
N SER A 194 8.60 -7.51 -18.38
CA SER A 194 8.03 -6.22 -17.96
C SER A 194 7.12 -5.62 -19.03
N GLN A 195 7.55 -5.62 -20.29
CA GLN A 195 6.75 -5.17 -21.43
C GLN A 195 5.48 -6.01 -21.57
N TRP A 196 5.57 -7.33 -21.39
CA TRP A 196 4.41 -8.20 -21.41
C TRP A 196 3.39 -7.86 -20.31
N ILE A 197 3.83 -7.57 -19.08
CA ILE A 197 2.92 -7.13 -18.00
C ILE A 197 2.21 -5.83 -18.39
N GLN A 198 2.92 -4.88 -18.98
CA GLN A 198 2.35 -3.60 -19.42
C GLN A 198 1.24 -3.84 -20.46
N CYS A 199 1.52 -4.66 -21.48
CA CYS A 199 0.56 -5.00 -22.52
C CYS A 199 -0.67 -5.73 -21.96
N GLU A 200 -0.48 -6.75 -21.13
CA GLU A 200 -1.58 -7.51 -20.54
C GLU A 200 -2.41 -6.67 -19.58
N TRP A 201 -1.78 -5.82 -18.77
CA TRP A 201 -2.52 -4.91 -17.91
C TRP A 201 -3.38 -3.95 -18.73
N ALA A 202 -2.84 -3.45 -19.84
CA ALA A 202 -3.57 -2.58 -20.76
C ALA A 202 -4.79 -3.28 -21.38
N GLU A 203 -4.59 -4.49 -21.90
CA GLU A 203 -5.65 -5.33 -22.45
C GLU A 203 -6.73 -5.63 -21.39
N LEU A 204 -6.34 -6.14 -20.23
CA LEU A 204 -7.27 -6.59 -19.19
C LEU A 204 -8.12 -5.47 -18.62
N THR A 205 -7.60 -4.24 -18.61
CA THR A 205 -8.33 -3.06 -18.09
C THR A 205 -9.12 -2.32 -19.17
N GLY A 206 -8.88 -2.63 -20.45
CA GLY A 206 -9.54 -2.04 -21.61
C GLY A 206 -9.26 -0.54 -21.78
N SER A 207 -8.15 -0.04 -21.25
CA SER A 207 -7.82 1.40 -21.33
C SER A 207 -6.67 1.65 -22.29
N SER A 208 -6.89 2.48 -23.29
CA SER A 208 -5.85 3.04 -24.15
C SER A 208 -5.12 4.15 -23.40
N ARG A 209 -4.08 3.77 -22.64
CA ARG A 209 -2.94 4.61 -22.20
C ARG A 209 -3.17 5.77 -21.19
N GLY A 210 -4.38 6.30 -20.98
CA GLY A 210 -4.56 7.51 -20.15
C GLY A 210 -4.83 7.33 -18.64
N GLY A 211 -5.12 6.11 -18.19
CA GLY A 211 -5.61 5.84 -16.83
C GLY A 211 -4.93 4.68 -16.11
N GLN A 212 -3.84 4.16 -16.65
CA GLN A 212 -3.10 3.05 -16.07
C GLN A 212 -1.72 3.50 -15.64
N ALA A 213 -1.21 2.84 -14.61
CA ALA A 213 0.21 2.87 -14.27
C ALA A 213 0.71 1.43 -14.28
N VAL A 214 1.78 1.16 -15.01
CA VAL A 214 2.55 -0.07 -14.87
C VAL A 214 4.01 0.32 -14.80
N GLN A 215 4.66 -0.06 -13.71
CA GLN A 215 6.07 0.18 -13.51
C GLN A 215 6.69 -1.11 -12.98
N VAL A 216 7.77 -1.56 -13.61
CA VAL A 216 8.57 -2.67 -13.12
C VAL A 216 9.92 -2.11 -12.74
N GLU A 217 10.26 -2.20 -11.45
CA GLU A 217 11.54 -1.76 -10.94
C GLU A 217 12.39 -2.97 -10.57
N HIS A 218 13.57 -3.01 -11.18
CA HIS A 218 14.65 -3.91 -10.82
C HIS A 218 15.48 -3.23 -9.73
N GLY A 219 15.78 -3.97 -8.67
CA GLY A 219 16.60 -3.48 -7.60
C GLY A 219 17.24 -4.61 -6.85
N ASP A 220 18.39 -4.34 -6.26
CA ASP A 220 18.90 -5.19 -5.20
C ASP A 220 17.88 -5.27 -4.04
N HIS A 221 18.03 -6.29 -3.18
CA HIS A 221 17.18 -6.47 -2.01
C HIS A 221 17.11 -5.19 -1.15
N ALA A 222 18.17 -4.37 -1.12
CA ALA A 222 18.21 -3.12 -0.37
C ALA A 222 17.28 -2.04 -0.95
N ARG A 223 17.25 -1.84 -2.27
CA ARG A 223 16.34 -0.90 -2.94
C ARG A 223 14.90 -1.34 -2.77
N VAL A 224 14.62 -2.63 -2.94
CA VAL A 224 13.29 -3.18 -2.72
C VAL A 224 12.87 -3.00 -1.26
N ALA A 225 13.75 -3.30 -0.31
CA ALA A 225 13.49 -3.07 1.12
C ALA A 225 13.22 -1.59 1.44
N ARG A 226 13.98 -0.64 0.86
CA ARG A 226 13.73 0.81 1.01
C ARG A 226 12.38 1.21 0.43
N TYR A 227 12.02 0.68 -0.74
CA TYR A 227 10.74 0.95 -1.36
C TYR A 227 9.59 0.46 -0.46
N LEU A 228 9.71 -0.76 0.04
CA LEU A 228 8.74 -1.31 0.98
C LEU A 228 8.66 -0.46 2.25
N ALA A 229 9.79 -0.07 2.84
CA ALA A 229 9.81 0.83 4.00
C ALA A 229 9.05 2.13 3.73
N LYS A 230 9.18 2.72 2.54
CA LYS A 230 8.41 3.91 2.13
C LYS A 230 6.90 3.67 2.09
N LEU A 231 6.45 2.52 1.60
CA LEU A 231 5.03 2.15 1.62
C LEU A 231 4.49 2.00 3.07
N PHE A 232 5.39 1.71 4.02
CA PHE A 232 5.06 1.50 5.43
C PHE A 232 5.32 2.68 6.35
N ASP A 233 6.01 3.73 5.89
CA ASP A 233 6.31 4.96 6.65
C ASP A 233 5.04 5.76 7.06
N GLY A 234 3.84 5.19 6.87
CA GLY A 234 2.61 5.73 7.44
C GLY A 234 2.13 7.01 6.76
N ARG A 235 2.87 7.49 5.75
CA ARG A 235 2.46 8.53 4.82
C ARG A 235 1.42 7.98 3.83
N LEU A 236 0.31 7.45 4.35
CA LEU A 236 -0.96 7.55 3.63
C LEU A 236 -1.05 9.02 3.14
N PRO A 237 -1.59 9.30 1.94
CA PRO A 237 -1.77 10.68 1.51
C PRO A 237 -2.40 11.41 2.67
N TRP A 238 -1.66 12.38 3.20
CA TRP A 238 -2.03 13.00 4.44
C TRP A 238 -3.45 13.49 4.28
N PRO A 239 -4.43 13.01 5.06
CA PRO A 239 -5.80 13.49 4.90
C PRO A 239 -5.86 15.00 5.17
N GLY A 240 -4.82 15.59 5.77
CA GLY A 240 -4.68 17.02 5.89
C GLY A 240 -4.58 17.79 4.56
N THR A 241 -4.49 17.14 3.39
CA THR A 241 -4.77 17.80 2.09
C THR A 241 -6.17 17.49 1.56
N LEU A 242 -6.79 16.41 2.02
CA LEU A 242 -8.17 16.08 1.70
C LEU A 242 -9.13 16.91 2.58
N ARG A 243 -10.26 17.33 1.99
CA ARG A 243 -11.30 18.09 2.71
C ARG A 243 -12.68 17.68 2.21
N GLY A 244 -13.68 17.90 3.06
CA GLY A 244 -15.09 17.70 2.73
C GLY A 244 -15.34 16.34 2.05
N ASN A 245 -15.97 16.37 0.88
CA ASN A 245 -16.38 15.18 0.15
C ASN A 245 -15.22 14.27 -0.27
N ASP A 246 -14.01 14.80 -0.51
CA ASP A 246 -12.86 13.98 -0.92
C ASP A 246 -12.36 13.11 0.25
N LEU A 247 -12.37 13.68 1.46
CA LEU A 247 -12.06 12.93 2.68
C LEU A 247 -13.10 11.84 2.93
N VAL A 248 -14.39 12.15 2.75
CA VAL A 248 -15.49 11.19 2.90
C VAL A 248 -15.32 10.04 1.93
N ALA A 249 -15.07 10.34 0.66
CA ALA A 249 -14.92 9.33 -0.37
C ALA A 249 -13.70 8.45 -0.10
N TYR A 250 -12.55 9.05 0.26
CA TYR A 250 -11.36 8.31 0.68
C TYR A 250 -11.64 7.41 1.88
N ALA A 251 -12.24 7.97 2.94
CA ALA A 251 -12.56 7.26 4.17
C ALA A 251 -13.46 6.04 3.93
N LYS A 252 -14.49 6.20 3.08
CA LYS A 252 -15.37 5.11 2.68
C LYS A 252 -14.63 4.06 1.83
N GLY A 253 -13.81 4.51 0.88
CA GLY A 253 -13.01 3.65 0.00
C GLY A 253 -12.00 2.77 0.75
N VAL A 254 -11.33 3.30 1.78
CA VAL A 254 -10.30 2.55 2.52
C VAL A 254 -10.84 1.70 3.67
N ALA A 255 -12.00 2.03 4.23
CA ALA A 255 -12.49 1.44 5.49
C ALA A 255 -12.47 -0.09 5.52
N ARG A 256 -12.98 -0.70 4.45
CA ARG A 256 -13.13 -2.16 4.32
C ARG A 256 -12.06 -2.78 3.43
N LEU A 257 -11.05 -2.00 3.08
CA LEU A 257 -10.09 -2.38 2.08
C LEU A 257 -9.05 -3.33 2.67
N ARG A 258 -9.02 -4.59 2.27
CA ARG A 258 -7.81 -5.39 2.48
C ARG A 258 -6.69 -4.81 1.60
N THR A 259 -5.76 -4.12 2.24
CA THR A 259 -4.61 -3.47 1.58
C THR A 259 -3.48 -4.46 1.34
N PHE A 260 -3.24 -5.40 2.25
CA PHE A 260 -2.19 -6.39 2.12
C PHE A 260 -2.69 -7.69 1.49
N LEU A 261 -1.98 -8.18 0.47
CA LEU A 261 -2.29 -9.40 -0.26
C LEU A 261 -1.07 -10.32 -0.32
N THR A 262 -1.37 -11.61 -0.46
CA THR A 262 -0.38 -12.70 -0.54
C THR A 262 -0.88 -13.66 -1.62
N TYR A 263 -0.01 -14.17 -2.47
CA TYR A 263 -0.40 -15.15 -3.50
C TYR A 263 0.70 -16.17 -3.76
N GLY A 264 0.34 -17.26 -4.44
CA GLY A 264 1.25 -18.37 -4.74
C GLY A 264 1.82 -19.01 -3.46
N ARG A 265 3.11 -19.35 -3.49
CA ARG A 265 3.81 -20.02 -2.37
C ARG A 265 3.77 -19.21 -1.07
N PHE A 266 3.78 -17.87 -1.14
CA PHE A 266 3.73 -17.00 0.03
C PHE A 266 2.38 -17.02 0.75
N HIS A 267 1.28 -17.39 0.07
CA HIS A 267 -0.01 -17.56 0.74
C HIS A 267 -0.01 -18.77 1.68
N ARG A 268 0.67 -19.86 1.28
CA ARG A 268 0.77 -21.08 2.09
C ARG A 268 1.68 -20.88 3.30
N ARG A 269 2.84 -20.24 3.10
CA ARG A 269 3.83 -19.98 4.17
C ARG A 269 3.29 -19.05 5.27
N ASN A 270 2.47 -18.05 4.92
CA ASN A 270 1.86 -17.16 5.91
C ASN A 270 0.88 -17.85 6.87
N LYS A 271 0.40 -19.06 6.55
CA LYS A 271 -0.46 -19.84 7.46
C LYS A 271 0.32 -20.59 8.53
N VAL A 272 1.63 -20.78 8.36
CA VAL A 272 2.49 -21.58 9.27
C VAL A 272 2.90 -20.78 10.51
N GLY A 273 2.41 -19.55 10.65
CA GLY A 273 2.42 -18.82 11.91
C GLY A 273 3.58 -17.85 12.05
N SER A 274 3.25 -16.69 12.61
CA SER A 274 4.16 -15.62 13.04
C SER A 274 5.31 -16.09 13.95
N ASN A 275 5.24 -17.34 14.45
CA ASN A 275 6.25 -17.94 15.33
C ASN A 275 7.26 -18.84 14.58
N ALA A 276 6.95 -19.31 13.37
CA ALA A 276 7.83 -20.23 12.62
C ALA A 276 9.01 -19.51 11.92
N ILE A 277 8.93 -18.18 11.75
CA ILE A 277 10.03 -17.37 11.18
C ILE A 277 11.28 -17.39 12.08
N ALA A 278 11.13 -17.70 13.38
CA ALA A 278 12.25 -17.83 14.31
C ALA A 278 13.01 -19.17 14.18
N LEU A 279 12.43 -20.21 13.56
CA LEU A 279 13.00 -21.57 13.56
C LEU A 279 13.54 -22.04 12.20
N ALA A 280 13.20 -21.37 11.10
CA ALA A 280 13.58 -21.81 9.75
C ALA A 280 14.95 -21.31 9.25
N THR A 281 15.79 -20.72 10.12
CA THR A 281 17.10 -20.14 9.70
C THR A 281 18.19 -21.18 9.44
N ILE A 282 17.95 -22.50 9.60
CA ILE A 282 19.02 -23.51 9.61
C ILE A 282 18.94 -24.58 8.50
N ALA A 283 17.85 -24.75 7.76
CA ALA A 283 17.74 -25.88 6.85
C ALA A 283 17.41 -25.50 5.38
N ASP A 284 18.34 -25.91 4.52
CA ASP A 284 18.18 -26.35 3.14
C ASP A 284 18.48 -25.40 1.96
N SER A 285 19.61 -25.74 1.34
CA SER A 285 20.04 -25.41 -0.01
C SER A 285 20.04 -26.68 -0.88
N LYS A 286 19.56 -26.56 -2.12
CA LYS A 286 20.00 -27.22 -3.38
C LYS A 286 18.93 -28.00 -4.17
N GLY A 287 18.94 -27.74 -5.47
CA GLY A 287 18.41 -28.61 -6.54
C GLY A 287 18.01 -27.83 -7.81
N PRO A 288 18.69 -27.99 -8.97
CA PRO A 288 18.35 -27.30 -10.22
C PRO A 288 17.33 -28.09 -11.06
N HIS A 289 16.53 -27.37 -11.86
CA HIS A 289 15.59 -27.94 -12.84
C HIS A 289 16.09 -27.74 -14.30
N PRO A 290 15.73 -28.63 -15.24
CA PRO A 290 16.21 -28.58 -16.62
C PRO A 290 15.45 -27.55 -17.48
N ALA A 291 16.13 -27.01 -18.48
CA ALA A 291 15.65 -25.97 -19.40
C ALA A 291 14.74 -26.55 -20.51
N ILE A 292 13.69 -25.81 -20.87
CA ILE A 292 12.84 -26.05 -22.04
C ILE A 292 12.76 -24.74 -22.83
N GLY A 293 13.11 -24.77 -24.11
CA GLY A 293 13.12 -23.60 -24.99
C GLY A 293 11.71 -23.15 -25.41
N SER A 294 11.48 -21.84 -25.43
CA SER A 294 10.25 -21.21 -25.92
C SER A 294 10.56 -19.82 -26.45
N SER A 295 10.22 -19.55 -27.71
CA SER A 295 10.31 -18.22 -28.32
C SER A 295 9.22 -17.28 -27.79
N ALA A 296 9.56 -16.02 -27.56
CA ALA A 296 8.64 -14.99 -27.07
C ALA A 296 7.84 -14.36 -28.23
N PRO A 297 6.52 -14.13 -28.07
CA PRO A 297 5.73 -13.37 -29.03
C PRO A 297 6.09 -11.87 -28.94
N VAL A 298 6.32 -11.26 -30.11
CA VAL A 298 6.54 -9.82 -30.28
C VAL A 298 5.19 -9.10 -30.20
N CYS A 299 5.06 -8.11 -29.31
CA CYS A 299 3.88 -7.27 -29.23
C CYS A 299 3.87 -6.28 -30.41
N ILE A 300 3.03 -6.53 -31.41
CA ILE A 300 2.74 -5.56 -32.46
C ILE A 300 1.81 -4.50 -31.84
N ALA A 301 2.32 -3.28 -31.68
CA ALA A 301 1.49 -2.15 -31.29
C ALA A 301 0.34 -1.98 -32.31
N PRO A 302 -0.91 -1.68 -31.89
CA PRO A 302 -1.98 -1.39 -32.83
C PRO A 302 -1.57 -0.20 -33.69
N ALA A 303 -1.62 -0.40 -35.01
CA ALA A 303 -1.26 0.61 -36.00
C ALA A 303 -2.14 1.87 -35.85
N GLY A 304 -1.46 3.02 -35.85
CA GLY A 304 -1.95 4.31 -36.33
C GLY A 304 -3.31 4.83 -35.84
N VAL A 305 -3.28 5.70 -34.82
CA VAL A 305 -4.07 6.94 -34.90
C VAL A 305 -3.08 8.04 -35.23
N GLU A 306 -3.23 8.56 -36.44
CA GLU A 306 -2.47 9.65 -37.02
C GLU A 306 -2.49 10.86 -36.08
N LYS A 307 -1.31 11.42 -35.78
CA LYS A 307 -1.18 12.65 -35.01
C LYS A 307 -1.71 13.82 -35.86
N GLN A 308 -2.87 14.37 -35.53
CA GLN A 308 -3.14 15.77 -35.84
C GLN A 308 -2.35 16.64 -34.87
N THR A 309 -1.16 17.05 -35.29
CA THR A 309 -0.45 18.19 -34.70
C THR A 309 -1.03 19.47 -35.27
N GLY A 310 -1.69 20.26 -34.44
CA GLY A 310 -2.16 21.59 -34.83
C GLY A 310 -2.95 22.27 -33.72
N VAL A 311 -2.24 22.85 -32.75
CA VAL A 311 -2.63 24.13 -32.14
C VAL A 311 -1.34 24.87 -31.77
N ASP A 312 -1.18 25.99 -32.44
CA ASP A 312 -0.09 26.95 -32.27
C ASP A 312 -0.06 27.53 -30.85
N ALA A 313 1.14 27.56 -30.28
CA ALA A 313 1.44 28.34 -29.09
C ALA A 313 2.20 29.61 -29.53
N HIS A 314 1.53 30.76 -29.47
CA HIS A 314 2.19 32.06 -29.44
C HIS A 314 1.44 33.01 -28.50
N SER A 315 2.15 33.43 -27.43
CA SER A 315 2.30 34.80 -26.89
C SER A 315 1.01 35.55 -26.47
N ALA A 316 0.88 36.25 -25.34
CA ALA A 316 1.85 36.92 -24.48
C ALA A 316 1.20 37.22 -23.11
N LEU A 317 1.99 37.20 -22.03
CA LEU A 317 1.68 37.91 -20.79
C LEU A 317 2.79 38.94 -20.58
N SER A 318 2.49 40.19 -20.92
CA SER A 318 3.26 41.36 -20.52
C SER A 318 2.90 41.73 -19.08
N ASN A 319 3.92 41.75 -18.22
CA ASN A 319 3.89 42.43 -16.94
C ASN A 319 3.59 43.91 -17.14
N GLN A 320 2.69 44.46 -16.33
CA GLN A 320 2.72 45.87 -15.95
C GLN A 320 2.32 45.96 -14.47
N GLU A 321 3.35 46.09 -13.64
CA GLU A 321 3.27 46.88 -12.43
C GLU A 321 3.12 48.35 -12.86
N ASP A 322 2.21 49.08 -12.23
CA ASP A 322 2.54 50.38 -11.64
C ASP A 322 1.38 50.87 -10.76
N LYS A 323 1.73 51.09 -9.49
CA LYS A 323 1.09 52.01 -8.53
C LYS A 323 1.45 53.46 -8.95
N PRO A 324 0.65 54.50 -8.64
CA PRO A 324 0.20 54.84 -7.28
C PRO A 324 -1.24 54.47 -6.95
#